data_AF-A0A7X8W4V2-F1
#
_entry.id   AF-A0A7X8W4V2-F1
#
_cell.length_a   1.000
_cell.length_b   1.000
_cell.length_c   1.000
_cell.angle_alpha   90.00
_cell.angle_beta   90.00
_cell.angle_gamma   90.00
#
_symmetry.space_group_name_H-M   'P 1'
#
loop_
_entity.id
_entity.type
_entity.pdbx_description
1 polymer ?
#
loop_
_entity_poly.entity_id
_entity_poly.type
_entity_poly.pdbx_seq_one_letter_code
_entity_poly.pdbx_strand_id
1 'polypeptide(L)'
;MALLENKILTVRELFSRPLLLPDYCVPFSWEEERAVRLLNDVVLNIKRGDYRLGTMVTVKKGEEHYILDGEGRFITLSIILTLLGSSLAPRFSRKWSKAERQQIKRVSVALEKSLSFVDKVSLNDFLVNGCSLVFIAVEEEEEAFFFFDSAISRGRALDPADLLKAYHLCAMREESEEVKAQAIASWERLDNEHLYSLFDTLYVLKRWLHKEVAVSFKADGLAVFKGLNSEEYPYLYSLSNKAFSLFDPILNGKRFFKMTEFYSNIYPDKLTEEIKKVYPNLEHNFRA
;
A
#
# COMPACT_ATOMS: atom_id res chain seq x y z
N MET A 1 14.19 5.40 -11.72
CA MET A 1 13.42 6.64 -11.48
C MET A 1 12.84 7.12 -12.80
N ALA A 2 11.81 6.42 -13.28
CA ALA A 2 11.05 6.86 -14.44
C ALA A 2 9.62 7.19 -13.97
N LEU A 3 9.49 8.33 -13.27
CA LEU A 3 8.17 8.94 -13.07
C LEU A 3 7.60 9.25 -14.45
N LEU A 4 6.58 8.50 -14.87
CA LEU A 4 6.00 8.62 -16.20
C LEU A 4 5.07 9.83 -16.28
N GLU A 5 4.20 9.98 -15.29
CA GLU A 5 3.22 11.05 -15.25
C GLU A 5 3.01 11.55 -13.82
N ASN A 6 2.97 12.87 -13.67
CA ASN A 6 2.45 13.55 -12.49
C ASN A 6 1.62 14.73 -12.97
N LYS A 7 0.30 14.57 -12.99
CA LYS A 7 -0.64 15.54 -13.55
C LYS A 7 -1.85 15.70 -12.65
N ILE A 8 -2.47 16.87 -12.69
CA ILE A 8 -3.80 17.04 -12.12
C ILE A 8 -4.80 16.63 -13.19
N LEU A 9 -5.66 15.66 -12.88
CA LEU A 9 -6.72 15.19 -13.77
C LEU A 9 -8.07 15.50 -13.14
N THR A 10 -9.01 15.97 -13.96
CA THR A 10 -10.44 15.99 -13.62
C THR A 10 -10.98 14.57 -13.53
N VAL A 11 -12.11 14.39 -12.85
CA VAL A 11 -12.82 13.11 -12.83
C VAL A 11 -13.17 12.65 -14.25
N ARG A 12 -13.56 13.57 -15.16
CA ARG A 12 -13.76 13.25 -16.58
C ARG A 12 -12.54 12.62 -17.22
N GLU A 13 -11.39 13.29 -17.13
CA GLU A 13 -10.14 12.81 -17.72
C GLU A 13 -9.71 11.48 -17.09
N LEU A 14 -9.93 11.34 -15.78
CA LEU A 14 -9.61 10.13 -15.06
C LEU A 14 -10.38 8.92 -15.59
N PHE A 15 -11.72 9.01 -15.63
CA PHE A 15 -12.58 7.90 -16.08
C PHE A 15 -12.50 7.66 -17.60
N SER A 16 -11.82 8.53 -18.35
CA SER A 16 -11.49 8.29 -19.77
C SER A 16 -10.23 7.42 -19.98
N ARG A 17 -9.45 7.17 -18.92
CA ARG A 17 -8.24 6.32 -19.00
C ARG A 17 -8.56 4.84 -18.78
N PRO A 18 -7.75 3.92 -19.33
CA PRO A 18 -7.87 2.48 -19.10
C PRO A 18 -7.36 2.09 -17.69
N LEU A 19 -8.13 2.48 -16.67
CA LEU A 19 -7.83 2.18 -15.26
C LEU A 19 -8.33 0.79 -14.89
N LEU A 20 -7.45 0.00 -14.29
CA LEU A 20 -7.74 -1.34 -13.81
C LEU A 20 -7.53 -1.45 -12.31
N LEU A 21 -8.42 -2.22 -11.68
CA LEU A 21 -8.23 -2.70 -10.32
C LEU A 21 -7.43 -4.00 -10.38
N PRO A 22 -6.22 -4.06 -9.82
CA PRO A 22 -5.43 -5.28 -9.81
C PRO A 22 -6.14 -6.40 -9.03
N ASP A 23 -6.01 -7.64 -9.50
CA ASP A 23 -6.63 -8.80 -8.85
C ASP A 23 -6.05 -9.10 -7.46
N TYR A 24 -4.83 -8.62 -7.21
CA TYR A 24 -4.10 -8.75 -5.94
C TYR A 24 -4.37 -7.63 -4.94
N CYS A 25 -5.28 -6.70 -5.24
CA CYS A 25 -5.66 -5.65 -4.30
C CYS A 25 -6.50 -6.18 -3.15
N VAL A 26 -6.36 -5.51 -1.99
CA VAL A 26 -7.19 -5.76 -0.81
C VAL A 26 -8.66 -5.54 -1.20
N PRO A 27 -9.57 -6.45 -0.81
CA PRO A 27 -10.99 -6.29 -1.08
C PRO A 27 -11.52 -4.93 -0.63
N PHE A 28 -12.44 -4.35 -1.40
CA PHE A 28 -13.04 -3.06 -1.06
C PHE A 28 -13.63 -3.06 0.38
N SER A 29 -13.09 -2.18 1.22
CA SER A 29 -13.35 -2.15 2.67
C SER A 29 -13.84 -0.79 3.19
N TRP A 30 -14.11 0.19 2.31
CA TRP A 30 -14.66 1.47 2.76
C TRP A 30 -16.05 1.28 3.40
N GLU A 31 -16.17 1.74 4.62
CA GLU A 31 -17.44 1.82 5.35
C GLU A 31 -18.32 2.95 4.84
N GLU A 32 -19.62 2.84 5.10
CA GLU A 32 -20.66 3.77 4.70
C GLU A 32 -20.34 5.21 5.12
N GLU A 33 -19.82 5.40 6.34
CA GLU A 33 -19.44 6.71 6.86
C GLU A 33 -18.38 7.40 6.02
N ARG A 34 -17.37 6.66 5.56
CA ARG A 34 -16.27 7.20 4.77
C ARG A 34 -16.72 7.57 3.36
N ALA A 35 -17.59 6.75 2.77
CA ALA A 35 -18.19 7.02 1.47
C ALA A 35 -19.11 8.25 1.51
N VAL A 36 -19.97 8.35 2.53
CA VAL A 36 -20.85 9.52 2.74
C VAL A 36 -20.04 10.78 3.03
N ARG A 37 -18.93 10.68 3.78
CA ARG A 37 -18.03 11.81 3.99
C ARG A 37 -17.45 12.33 2.67
N LEU A 38 -16.96 11.44 1.80
CA LEU A 38 -16.46 11.84 0.48
C LEU A 38 -17.54 12.58 -0.34
N LEU A 39 -18.77 12.06 -0.35
CA LEU A 39 -19.89 12.71 -1.03
C LEU A 39 -20.19 14.09 -0.43
N ASN A 40 -20.25 14.19 0.91
CA ASN A 40 -20.50 15.45 1.58
C ASN A 40 -19.42 16.49 1.27
N ASP A 41 -18.15 16.09 1.26
CA ASP A 41 -17.05 17.00 0.91
C ASP A 41 -17.21 17.54 -0.52
N VAL A 42 -17.58 16.70 -1.48
CA VAL A 42 -17.89 17.13 -2.86
C VAL A 42 -19.04 18.14 -2.85
N VAL A 43 -20.16 17.80 -2.19
CA VAL A 43 -21.37 18.64 -2.13
C VAL A 43 -21.06 20.01 -1.51
N LEU A 44 -20.29 20.05 -0.43
CA LEU A 44 -19.92 21.29 0.26
C LEU A 44 -19.06 22.22 -0.61
N ASN A 45 -18.29 21.67 -1.55
CA ASN A 45 -17.41 22.43 -2.43
C ASN A 45 -18.04 22.79 -3.79
N ILE A 46 -19.29 22.38 -4.08
CA ILE A 46 -19.99 22.75 -5.33
C ILE A 46 -19.96 24.28 -5.55
N LYS A 47 -20.22 25.07 -4.51
CA LYS A 47 -20.23 26.53 -4.61
C LYS A 47 -18.86 27.16 -4.81
N ARG A 48 -17.79 26.48 -4.40
CA ARG A 48 -16.40 26.96 -4.58
C ARG A 48 -15.94 26.77 -6.01
N GLY A 49 -16.47 25.78 -6.71
CA GLY A 49 -16.16 25.52 -8.12
C GLY A 49 -14.94 24.64 -8.34
N ASP A 50 -14.18 24.32 -7.28
CA ASP A 50 -13.05 23.39 -7.31
C ASP A 50 -13.02 22.49 -6.06
N TYR A 51 -12.74 21.20 -6.28
CA TYR A 51 -12.46 20.27 -5.18
C TYR A 51 -11.38 19.26 -5.57
N ARG A 52 -10.48 18.95 -4.63
CA ARG A 52 -9.40 18.00 -4.86
C ARG A 52 -9.61 16.71 -4.06
N LEU A 53 -9.86 15.62 -4.77
CA LEU A 53 -10.15 14.29 -4.23
C LEU A 53 -8.91 13.54 -3.69
N GLY A 54 -7.77 14.23 -3.62
CA GLY A 54 -6.48 13.70 -3.17
C GLY A 54 -5.58 13.22 -4.32
N THR A 55 -4.74 12.23 -4.04
CA THR A 55 -3.78 11.64 -5.00
C THR A 55 -4.21 10.22 -5.39
N MET A 56 -3.98 9.80 -6.62
CA MET A 56 -4.09 8.41 -7.05
C MET A 56 -2.76 7.97 -7.66
N VAL A 57 -2.27 6.82 -7.21
CA VAL A 57 -1.01 6.23 -7.67
C VAL A 57 -1.33 4.98 -8.48
N THR A 58 -0.76 4.91 -9.67
CA THR A 58 -0.93 3.80 -10.60
C THR A 58 0.40 3.27 -11.12
N VAL A 59 0.41 2.01 -11.51
CA VAL A 59 1.50 1.41 -12.27
C VAL A 59 1.03 1.24 -13.71
N LYS A 60 1.79 1.80 -14.65
CA LYS A 60 1.49 1.68 -16.07
C LYS A 60 2.12 0.40 -16.60
N LYS A 61 1.31 -0.53 -17.11
CA LYS A 61 1.78 -1.72 -17.83
C LYS A 61 1.17 -1.71 -19.22
N GLY A 62 2.01 -1.46 -20.24
CA GLY A 62 1.53 -1.20 -21.59
C GLY A 62 0.68 0.07 -21.64
N GLU A 63 -0.56 -0.03 -22.14
CA GLU A 63 -1.51 1.09 -22.16
C GLU A 63 -2.36 1.18 -20.89
N GLU A 64 -2.36 0.14 -20.04
CA GLU A 64 -3.24 0.04 -18.88
C GLU A 64 -2.60 0.63 -17.62
N HIS A 65 -3.45 1.19 -16.75
CA HIS A 65 -3.05 1.78 -15.48
C HIS A 65 -3.65 1.01 -14.30
N TYR A 66 -2.81 0.30 -13.58
CA TYR A 66 -3.18 -0.49 -12.41
C TYR A 66 -3.20 0.38 -11.15
N ILE A 67 -4.36 0.53 -10.52
CA ILE A 67 -4.53 1.38 -9.33
C ILE A 67 -3.90 0.69 -8.12
N LEU A 68 -2.94 1.37 -7.47
CA LEU A 68 -2.31 0.90 -6.22
C LEU A 68 -2.72 1.72 -5.00
N ASP A 69 -2.94 3.03 -5.16
CA ASP A 69 -3.58 3.88 -4.14
C ASP A 69 -4.84 4.52 -4.68
N GLY A 70 -5.81 4.77 -3.81
CA GLY A 70 -7.04 5.46 -4.16
C GLY A 70 -8.15 4.55 -4.70
N GLU A 71 -7.97 3.23 -4.66
CA GLU A 71 -9.00 2.25 -5.05
C GLU A 71 -10.34 2.51 -4.37
N GLY A 72 -10.34 2.73 -3.05
CA GLY A 72 -11.58 3.02 -2.31
C GLY A 72 -12.29 4.30 -2.78
N ARG A 73 -11.53 5.34 -3.16
CA ARG A 73 -12.08 6.56 -3.74
C ARG A 73 -12.60 6.30 -5.14
N PHE A 74 -11.84 5.62 -5.97
CA PHE A 74 -12.21 5.27 -7.34
C PHE A 74 -13.51 4.46 -7.38
N ILE A 75 -13.62 3.41 -6.55
CA ILE A 75 -14.84 2.58 -6.45
C ILE A 75 -16.01 3.42 -5.93
N THR A 76 -15.82 4.22 -4.88
CA THR A 76 -16.88 5.07 -4.34
C THR A 76 -17.38 6.09 -5.36
N LEU A 77 -16.48 6.76 -6.09
CA LEU A 77 -16.81 7.68 -7.16
C LEU A 77 -17.58 6.98 -8.29
N SER A 78 -17.18 5.75 -8.62
CA SER A 78 -17.87 4.92 -9.61
C SER A 78 -19.31 4.60 -9.19
N ILE A 79 -19.52 4.28 -7.91
CA ILE A 79 -20.86 4.06 -7.34
C ILE A 79 -21.68 5.34 -7.43
N ILE A 80 -21.13 6.49 -7.04
CA ILE A 80 -21.82 7.80 -7.11
C ILE A 80 -22.21 8.12 -8.55
N LEU A 81 -21.28 8.01 -9.51
CA LEU A 81 -21.55 8.25 -10.94
C LEU A 81 -22.65 7.34 -11.48
N THR A 82 -22.67 6.07 -11.04
CA THR A 82 -23.72 5.11 -11.40
C THR A 82 -25.08 5.52 -10.82
N LEU A 83 -25.14 5.91 -9.55
CA LEU A 83 -26.37 6.36 -8.88
C LEU A 83 -26.91 7.68 -9.46
N LEU A 84 -26.03 8.51 -10.01
CA LEU A 84 -26.39 9.74 -10.72
C LEU A 84 -26.83 9.49 -12.17
N GLY A 85 -26.71 8.26 -12.69
CA GLY A 85 -26.99 7.94 -14.09
C GLY A 85 -26.00 8.61 -15.06
N SER A 86 -24.78 8.88 -14.61
CA SER A 86 -23.75 9.57 -15.40
C SER A 86 -23.29 8.72 -16.58
N SER A 87 -23.04 9.36 -17.73
CA SER A 87 -22.45 8.68 -18.90
C SER A 87 -21.01 8.21 -18.67
N LEU A 88 -20.34 8.75 -17.65
CA LEU A 88 -18.98 8.36 -17.23
C LEU A 88 -18.97 7.20 -16.23
N ALA A 89 -20.13 6.64 -15.87
CA ALA A 89 -20.18 5.49 -14.97
C ALA A 89 -19.37 4.32 -15.55
N PRO A 90 -18.28 3.89 -14.88
CA PRO A 90 -17.42 2.84 -15.42
C PRO A 90 -18.09 1.48 -15.34
N ARG A 91 -17.74 0.60 -16.28
CA ARG A 91 -18.08 -0.82 -16.21
C ARG A 91 -16.88 -1.58 -15.68
N PHE A 92 -17.01 -2.09 -14.45
CA PHE A 92 -16.00 -2.98 -13.90
C PHE A 92 -16.04 -4.35 -14.61
N SER A 93 -14.91 -4.75 -15.19
CA SER A 93 -14.73 -6.09 -15.77
C SER A 93 -14.39 -7.16 -14.71
N ARG A 94 -13.90 -6.74 -13.53
CA ARG A 94 -13.50 -7.61 -12.42
C ARG A 94 -14.71 -8.30 -11.76
N LYS A 95 -14.50 -9.55 -11.33
CA LYS A 95 -15.46 -10.29 -10.49
C LYS A 95 -15.26 -9.92 -9.02
N TRP A 96 -16.27 -9.30 -8.43
CA TRP A 96 -16.30 -9.01 -6.99
C TRP A 96 -16.50 -10.28 -6.15
N SER A 97 -15.87 -10.36 -4.99
CA SER A 97 -16.16 -11.40 -3.99
C SER A 97 -17.55 -11.22 -3.37
N LYS A 98 -18.02 -12.21 -2.59
CA LYS A 98 -19.31 -12.11 -1.87
C LYS A 98 -19.29 -10.98 -0.83
N ALA A 99 -18.17 -10.81 -0.13
CA ALA A 99 -17.99 -9.76 0.87
C ALA A 99 -18.00 -8.37 0.22
N GLU A 100 -17.28 -8.18 -0.88
CA GLU A 100 -17.26 -6.90 -1.60
C GLU A 100 -18.62 -6.53 -2.15
N ARG A 101 -19.36 -7.48 -2.75
CA ARG A 101 -20.74 -7.22 -3.20
C ARG A 101 -21.63 -6.74 -2.07
N GLN A 102 -21.49 -7.32 -0.88
CA GLN A 102 -22.25 -6.91 0.29
C GLN A 102 -21.85 -5.51 0.76
N GLN A 103 -20.54 -5.21 0.76
CA GLN A 103 -20.03 -3.90 1.16
C GLN A 103 -20.41 -2.80 0.18
N ILE A 104 -20.24 -3.04 -1.13
CA ILE A 104 -20.69 -2.16 -2.20
C ILE A 104 -22.18 -1.89 -2.06
N LYS A 105 -23.01 -2.91 -1.82
CA LYS A 105 -24.45 -2.73 -1.62
C LYS A 105 -24.77 -1.82 -0.43
N ARG A 106 -24.09 -2.01 0.70
CA ARG A 106 -24.26 -1.17 1.89
C ARG A 106 -23.91 0.30 1.60
N VAL A 107 -22.74 0.52 1.00
CA VAL A 107 -22.28 1.85 0.59
C VAL A 107 -23.23 2.50 -0.40
N SER A 108 -23.70 1.76 -1.42
CA SER A 108 -24.67 2.27 -2.40
C SER A 108 -25.96 2.74 -1.73
N VAL A 109 -26.51 1.97 -0.78
CA VAL A 109 -27.73 2.35 -0.04
C VAL A 109 -27.50 3.60 0.81
N ALA A 110 -26.33 3.74 1.46
CA ALA A 110 -26.01 4.91 2.27
C ALA A 110 -25.83 6.18 1.41
N LEU A 111 -25.16 6.05 0.26
CA LEU A 111 -24.98 7.13 -0.71
C LEU A 111 -26.32 7.54 -1.34
N GLU A 112 -27.17 6.58 -1.72
CA GLU A 112 -28.48 6.86 -2.31
C GLU A 112 -29.38 7.65 -1.36
N LYS A 113 -29.38 7.30 -0.06
CA LYS A 113 -30.07 8.09 0.97
C LYS A 113 -29.54 9.51 1.06
N SER A 114 -28.22 9.69 1.02
CA SER A 114 -27.58 11.01 1.12
C SER A 114 -27.84 11.87 -0.14
N LEU A 115 -27.89 11.24 -1.31
CA LEU A 115 -28.18 11.89 -2.59
C LEU A 115 -29.65 12.35 -2.72
N SER A 116 -30.56 11.85 -1.91
CA SER A 116 -31.99 12.22 -1.97
C SER A 116 -32.26 13.70 -1.67
N PHE A 117 -31.34 14.35 -0.95
CA PHE A 117 -31.45 15.76 -0.55
C PHE A 117 -30.63 16.72 -1.43
N VAL A 118 -29.98 16.21 -2.49
CA VAL A 118 -29.04 16.98 -3.31
C VAL A 118 -29.53 17.06 -4.75
N ASP A 119 -29.32 18.21 -5.41
CA ASP A 119 -29.52 18.34 -6.84
C ASP A 119 -28.52 17.47 -7.61
N LYS A 120 -29.02 16.37 -8.17
CA LYS A 120 -28.22 15.37 -8.89
C LYS A 120 -27.58 15.94 -10.17
N VAL A 121 -28.22 16.92 -10.82
CA VAL A 121 -27.70 17.48 -12.08
C VAL A 121 -26.48 18.34 -11.80
N SER A 122 -26.61 19.30 -10.88
CA SER A 122 -25.49 20.14 -10.43
C SER A 122 -24.35 19.32 -9.83
N LEU A 123 -24.68 18.32 -9.01
CA LEU A 123 -23.67 17.43 -8.42
C LEU A 123 -22.93 16.63 -9.50
N ASN A 124 -23.62 16.07 -10.50
CA ASN A 124 -22.95 15.31 -11.57
C ASN A 124 -22.01 16.21 -12.38
N ASP A 125 -22.44 17.42 -12.75
CA ASP A 125 -21.59 18.36 -13.49
C ASP A 125 -20.35 18.76 -12.69
N PHE A 126 -20.54 19.11 -11.41
CA PHE A 126 -19.45 19.45 -10.51
C PHE A 126 -18.50 18.27 -10.25
N LEU A 127 -19.04 17.07 -10.05
CA LEU A 127 -18.23 15.87 -9.83
C LEU A 127 -17.35 15.57 -11.05
N VAL A 128 -17.89 15.73 -12.25
CA VAL A 128 -17.18 15.38 -13.49
C VAL A 128 -16.15 16.45 -13.89
N ASN A 129 -16.51 17.74 -13.77
CA ASN A 129 -15.71 18.85 -14.30
C ASN A 129 -15.00 19.67 -13.21
N GLY A 130 -15.61 19.82 -12.03
CA GLY A 130 -15.08 20.64 -10.92
C GLY A 130 -14.22 19.86 -9.92
N CYS A 131 -14.32 18.53 -9.90
CA CYS A 131 -13.46 17.70 -9.06
C CYS A 131 -12.22 17.23 -9.82
N SER A 132 -11.07 17.35 -9.16
CA SER A 132 -9.77 16.93 -9.69
C SER A 132 -9.00 16.08 -8.68
N LEU A 133 -7.97 15.37 -9.16
CA LEU A 133 -7.04 14.63 -8.34
C LEU A 133 -5.63 14.70 -8.92
N VAL A 134 -4.64 14.45 -8.07
CA VAL A 134 -3.24 14.29 -8.51
C VAL A 134 -3.07 12.85 -8.99
N PHE A 135 -2.82 12.67 -10.27
CA PHE A 135 -2.58 11.37 -10.88
C PHE A 135 -1.07 11.14 -11.04
N ILE A 136 -0.60 10.05 -10.46
CA ILE A 136 0.79 9.63 -10.52
C ILE A 136 0.84 8.27 -11.22
N ALA A 137 1.63 8.17 -12.28
CA ALA A 137 1.92 6.91 -12.95
C ALA A 137 3.43 6.64 -12.93
N VAL A 138 3.77 5.39 -12.61
CA VAL A 138 5.14 4.87 -12.60
C VAL A 138 5.21 3.58 -13.42
N GLU A 139 6.41 3.17 -13.84
CA GLU A 139 6.63 1.91 -14.55
C GLU A 139 6.64 0.71 -13.61
N GLU A 140 7.31 0.86 -12.47
CA GLU A 140 7.59 -0.24 -11.54
C GLU A 140 6.70 -0.15 -10.28
N GLU A 141 6.22 -1.30 -9.80
CA GLU A 141 5.39 -1.40 -8.58
C GLU A 141 6.14 -0.84 -7.36
N GLU A 142 7.45 -1.07 -7.26
CA GLU A 142 8.30 -0.61 -6.16
C GLU A 142 8.37 0.92 -6.05
N GLU A 143 8.33 1.63 -7.19
CA GLU A 143 8.34 3.09 -7.26
C GLU A 143 6.98 3.67 -6.82
N ALA A 144 5.89 2.96 -7.10
CA ALA A 144 4.55 3.40 -6.69
C ALA A 144 4.41 3.43 -5.17
N PHE A 145 5.04 2.48 -4.47
CA PHE A 145 5.08 2.46 -3.00
C PHE A 145 5.74 3.71 -2.41
N PHE A 146 6.72 4.33 -3.09
CA PHE A 146 7.30 5.59 -2.64
C PHE A 146 6.28 6.74 -2.69
N PHE A 147 5.44 6.78 -3.73
CA PHE A 147 4.37 7.76 -3.84
C PHE A 147 3.20 7.47 -2.90
N PHE A 148 2.90 6.20 -2.63
CA PHE A 148 1.93 5.74 -1.64
C PHE A 148 2.24 6.36 -0.26
N ASP A 149 3.51 6.28 0.17
CA ASP A 149 4.00 6.88 1.43
C ASP A 149 3.81 8.42 1.47
N SER A 150 4.15 9.11 0.37
CA SER A 150 4.00 10.57 0.27
C SER A 150 2.53 11.06 0.27
N ALA A 151 1.59 10.22 -0.19
CA ALA A 151 0.17 10.54 -0.26
C ALA A 151 -0.55 10.29 1.07
N ILE A 152 -0.11 9.29 1.83
CA ILE A 152 -0.69 8.88 3.13
C ILE A 152 -0.16 9.73 4.28
N SER A 153 1.09 10.21 4.19
CA SER A 153 1.73 11.09 5.18
C SER A 153 0.99 12.41 5.45
N ARG A 154 0.03 12.82 4.61
CA ARG A 154 -0.81 14.02 4.85
C ARG A 154 -2.00 13.78 5.78
N GLY A 155 -2.28 12.55 6.23
CA GLY A 155 -3.43 12.24 7.08
C GLY A 155 -3.11 11.42 8.34
N ARG A 156 -2.23 10.42 8.23
CA ARG A 156 -1.57 9.67 9.32
C ARG A 156 -0.63 8.69 8.63
N ALA A 157 0.68 8.82 8.83
CA ALA A 157 1.63 7.85 8.26
C ALA A 157 1.26 6.45 8.79
N LEU A 158 1.15 5.47 7.89
CA LEU A 158 1.10 4.06 8.28
C LEU A 158 2.45 3.66 8.86
N ASP A 159 2.43 2.73 9.80
CA ASP A 159 3.62 2.17 10.41
C ASP A 159 4.53 1.52 9.34
N PRO A 160 5.85 1.78 9.30
CA PRO A 160 6.78 1.07 8.42
C PRO A 160 6.63 -0.46 8.48
N ALA A 161 6.30 -1.02 9.64
CA ALA A 161 6.01 -2.44 9.81
C ALA A 161 4.76 -2.86 9.01
N ASP A 162 3.67 -2.09 9.09
CA ASP A 162 2.43 -2.36 8.34
C ASP A 162 2.66 -2.29 6.82
N LEU A 163 3.51 -1.36 6.37
CA LEU A 163 3.89 -1.25 4.96
C LEU A 163 4.65 -2.48 4.47
N LEU A 164 5.60 -2.98 5.27
CA LEU A 164 6.31 -4.22 4.94
C LEU A 164 5.34 -5.41 4.91
N LYS A 165 4.46 -5.54 5.91
CA LYS A 165 3.44 -6.59 5.95
C LYS A 165 2.61 -6.61 4.66
N ALA A 166 2.08 -5.45 4.24
CA ALA A 166 1.28 -5.34 3.03
C ALA A 166 2.10 -5.72 1.78
N TYR A 167 3.33 -5.19 1.65
CA TYR A 167 4.22 -5.48 0.53
C TYR A 167 4.50 -6.98 0.39
N HIS A 168 4.87 -7.64 1.48
CA HIS A 168 5.19 -9.06 1.45
C HIS A 168 3.96 -9.95 1.26
N LEU A 169 2.77 -9.56 1.73
CA LEU A 169 1.53 -10.25 1.37
C LEU A 169 1.22 -10.15 -0.12
N CYS A 170 1.44 -8.98 -0.73
CA CYS A 170 1.31 -8.79 -2.16
C CYS A 170 2.29 -9.63 -2.97
N ALA A 171 3.46 -9.99 -2.43
CA ALA A 171 4.40 -10.90 -3.09
C ALA A 171 4.01 -12.39 -2.96
N MET A 172 3.04 -12.74 -2.12
CA MET A 172 2.57 -14.13 -1.91
C MET A 172 1.33 -14.47 -2.77
N ARG A 173 1.22 -13.90 -3.98
CA ARG A 173 -0.02 -13.99 -4.81
C ARG A 173 -0.42 -15.42 -5.12
N GLU A 174 0.57 -16.25 -5.45
CA GLU A 174 0.39 -17.64 -5.87
C GLU A 174 0.30 -18.64 -4.68
N GLU A 175 0.53 -18.16 -3.46
CA GLU A 175 0.42 -18.99 -2.25
C GLU A 175 -1.05 -19.17 -1.84
N SER A 176 -1.36 -20.28 -1.18
CA SER A 176 -2.72 -20.58 -0.74
C SER A 176 -3.20 -19.61 0.36
N GLU A 177 -4.51 -19.45 0.48
CA GLU A 177 -5.11 -18.57 1.49
C GLU A 177 -4.77 -19.01 2.93
N GLU A 178 -4.57 -20.32 3.15
CA GLU A 178 -4.11 -20.85 4.44
C GLU A 178 -2.69 -20.36 4.78
N VAL A 179 -1.80 -20.29 3.78
CA VAL A 179 -0.42 -19.82 3.98
C VAL A 179 -0.40 -18.32 4.29
N LYS A 180 -1.22 -17.53 3.59
CA LYS A 180 -1.36 -16.08 3.86
C LYS A 180 -1.93 -15.85 5.27
N ALA A 181 -2.95 -16.61 5.65
CA ALA A 181 -3.53 -16.52 6.99
C ALA A 181 -2.51 -16.86 8.09
N GLN A 182 -1.66 -17.87 7.88
CA GLN A 182 -0.58 -18.21 8.82
C GLN A 182 0.46 -17.09 8.94
N ALA A 183 0.87 -16.48 7.83
CA ALA A 183 1.82 -15.37 7.81
C ALA A 183 1.26 -14.12 8.52
N ILE A 184 -0.03 -13.81 8.31
CA ILE A 184 -0.71 -12.73 9.02
C ILE A 184 -0.76 -13.06 10.51
N ALA A 185 -1.14 -14.29 10.88
CA ALA A 185 -1.24 -14.68 12.28
C ALA A 185 0.10 -14.68 13.00
N SER A 186 1.22 -15.03 12.36
CA SER A 186 2.55 -14.93 12.97
C SER A 186 2.99 -13.48 13.15
N TRP A 187 2.67 -12.61 12.19
CA TRP A 187 2.94 -11.18 12.28
C TRP A 187 2.17 -10.51 13.43
N GLU A 188 0.86 -10.74 13.52
CA GLU A 188 -0.03 -10.13 14.52
C GLU A 188 0.22 -10.61 15.96
N ARG A 189 1.00 -11.68 16.15
CA ARG A 189 1.44 -12.12 17.48
C ARG A 189 2.54 -11.24 18.06
N LEU A 190 3.27 -10.54 17.19
CA LEU A 190 4.33 -9.63 17.58
C LEU A 190 3.68 -8.27 17.87
N ASP A 191 3.93 -7.70 19.05
CA ASP A 191 3.49 -6.34 19.31
C ASP A 191 4.29 -5.33 18.48
N ASN A 192 3.71 -4.14 18.27
CA ASN A 192 4.32 -3.13 17.42
C ASN A 192 5.65 -2.62 17.98
N GLU A 193 5.82 -2.50 19.30
CA GLU A 193 7.07 -2.03 19.90
C GLU A 193 8.22 -3.01 19.63
N HIS A 194 7.94 -4.30 19.70
CA HIS A 194 8.86 -5.38 19.39
C HIS A 194 9.22 -5.41 17.91
N LEU A 195 8.23 -5.26 17.02
CA LEU A 195 8.47 -5.13 15.57
C LEU A 195 9.35 -3.91 15.26
N TYR A 196 9.07 -2.77 15.89
CA TYR A 196 9.88 -1.56 15.74
C TYR A 196 11.33 -1.82 16.14
N SER A 197 11.55 -2.32 17.35
CA SER A 197 12.90 -2.61 17.85
C SER A 197 13.64 -3.60 16.95
N LEU A 198 12.95 -4.66 16.53
CA LEU A 198 13.51 -5.66 15.62
C LEU A 198 13.96 -5.04 14.30
N PHE A 199 13.10 -4.28 13.63
CA PHE A 199 13.46 -3.67 12.34
C PHE A 199 14.50 -2.58 12.49
N ASP A 200 14.48 -1.82 13.60
CA ASP A 200 15.53 -0.85 13.94
C ASP A 200 16.91 -1.50 13.99
N THR A 201 17.02 -2.59 14.75
CA THR A 201 18.26 -3.35 14.89
C THR A 201 18.67 -4.01 13.59
N LEU A 202 17.77 -4.71 12.90
CA LEU A 202 18.10 -5.38 11.64
C LEU A 202 18.52 -4.37 10.56
N TYR A 203 17.92 -3.19 10.54
CA TYR A 203 18.25 -2.13 9.59
C TYR A 203 19.68 -1.65 9.80
N VAL A 204 20.01 -1.29 11.04
CA VAL A 204 21.35 -0.83 11.42
C VAL A 204 22.40 -1.89 11.06
N LEU A 205 22.14 -3.16 11.38
CA LEU A 205 23.07 -4.25 11.09
C LEU A 205 23.26 -4.47 9.59
N LYS A 206 22.18 -4.51 8.81
CA LYS A 206 22.25 -4.65 7.35
C LYS A 206 23.07 -3.53 6.73
N ARG A 207 22.84 -2.28 7.14
CA ARG A 207 23.57 -1.11 6.63
C ARG A 207 25.05 -1.16 6.97
N TRP A 208 25.40 -1.54 8.20
CA TRP A 208 26.80 -1.70 8.60
C TRP A 208 27.52 -2.82 7.86
N LEU A 209 26.84 -3.93 7.55
CA LEU A 209 27.40 -4.98 6.70
C LEU A 209 27.76 -4.46 5.30
N HIS A 210 27.06 -3.44 4.83
CA HIS A 210 27.36 -2.73 3.57
C HIS A 210 28.30 -1.53 3.75
N LYS A 211 28.86 -1.32 4.96
CA LYS A 211 29.70 -0.16 5.32
C LYS A 211 28.98 1.19 5.20
N GLU A 212 27.67 1.20 5.37
CA GLU A 212 26.82 2.38 5.31
C GLU A 212 26.46 2.86 6.73
N VAL A 213 26.35 4.16 6.92
CA VAL A 213 25.91 4.74 8.21
C VAL A 213 24.40 4.55 8.37
N ALA A 214 23.98 4.12 9.56
CA ALA A 214 22.59 3.95 9.95
C ALA A 214 22.44 4.15 11.46
N VAL A 215 21.33 4.78 11.86
CA VAL A 215 21.03 5.11 13.25
C VAL A 215 19.69 4.52 13.68
N SER A 216 18.65 4.71 12.86
CA SER A 216 17.35 4.10 13.11
C SER A 216 16.60 3.80 11.82
N PHE A 217 15.70 2.83 11.89
CA PHE A 217 14.79 2.42 10.83
C PHE A 217 13.65 3.43 10.70
N LYS A 218 13.53 4.00 9.51
CA LYS A 218 12.46 4.90 9.10
C LYS A 218 11.94 4.47 7.73
N ALA A 219 10.98 5.23 7.20
CA ALA A 219 10.36 4.94 5.90
C ALA A 219 11.38 4.82 4.74
N ASP A 220 12.49 5.57 4.78
CA ASP A 220 13.58 5.47 3.80
C ASP A 220 14.33 4.13 3.85
N GLY A 221 14.29 3.44 5.00
CA GLY A 221 14.87 2.12 5.20
C GLY A 221 14.02 0.96 4.67
N LEU A 222 12.77 1.19 4.24
CA LEU A 222 11.86 0.14 3.75
C LEU A 222 12.48 -0.67 2.61
N ALA A 223 13.25 -0.01 1.73
CA ALA A 223 13.90 -0.65 0.59
C ALA A 223 14.84 -1.80 0.99
N VAL A 224 15.47 -1.72 2.18
CA VAL A 224 16.34 -2.78 2.70
C VAL A 224 15.56 -4.07 2.94
N PHE A 225 14.31 -3.95 3.39
CA PHE A 225 13.48 -5.09 3.81
C PHE A 225 12.55 -5.64 2.73
N LYS A 226 12.27 -4.87 1.66
CA LYS A 226 11.49 -5.36 0.51
C LYS A 226 12.06 -6.66 -0.07
N GLY A 227 13.40 -6.80 -0.08
CA GLY A 227 14.07 -8.02 -0.51
C GLY A 227 13.93 -8.32 -2.02
N LEU A 228 14.47 -9.47 -2.42
CA LEU A 228 14.49 -9.95 -3.81
C LEU A 228 13.36 -10.96 -4.04
N ASN A 229 12.82 -10.97 -5.26
CA ASN A 229 11.90 -12.00 -5.71
C ASN A 229 12.66 -13.27 -6.08
N SER A 230 12.32 -14.41 -5.47
CA SER A 230 12.96 -15.68 -5.78
C SER A 230 12.64 -16.21 -7.18
N GLU A 231 11.52 -15.77 -7.79
CA GLU A 231 11.13 -16.17 -9.14
C GLU A 231 11.99 -15.50 -10.21
N GLU A 232 12.41 -14.26 -9.97
CA GLU A 232 13.29 -13.50 -10.86
C GLU A 232 14.74 -14.01 -10.82
N TYR A 233 15.15 -14.63 -9.71
CA TYR A 233 16.51 -15.09 -9.49
C TYR A 233 16.54 -16.56 -9.03
N PRO A 234 16.48 -17.52 -9.97
CA PRO A 234 16.38 -18.96 -9.64
C PRO A 234 17.49 -19.51 -8.72
N TYR A 235 18.69 -18.89 -8.72
CA TYR A 235 19.78 -19.28 -7.82
C TYR A 235 19.47 -19.01 -6.34
N LEU A 236 18.54 -18.09 -6.04
CA LEU A 236 18.06 -17.80 -4.70
C LEU A 236 17.11 -18.88 -4.16
N TYR A 237 16.64 -19.81 -5.00
CA TYR A 237 15.80 -20.93 -4.55
C TYR A 237 16.51 -21.78 -3.49
N SER A 238 17.83 -21.90 -3.58
CA SER A 238 18.67 -22.58 -2.58
C SER A 238 18.54 -21.97 -1.17
N LEU A 239 18.25 -20.66 -1.09
CA LEU A 239 18.05 -19.97 0.17
C LEU A 239 16.66 -20.25 0.75
N SER A 240 15.65 -20.60 -0.05
CA SER A 240 14.25 -20.77 0.42
C SER A 240 14.11 -21.68 1.65
N ASN A 241 14.95 -22.71 1.75
CA ASN A 241 14.96 -23.73 2.81
C ASN A 241 16.17 -23.63 3.76
N LYS A 242 17.06 -22.66 3.55
CA LYS A 242 18.24 -22.43 4.41
C LYS A 242 17.86 -21.66 5.66
N ALA A 243 18.56 -21.94 6.77
CA ALA A 243 18.53 -21.12 7.97
C ALA A 243 18.86 -19.64 7.65
N PHE A 244 18.32 -18.71 8.43
CA PHE A 244 18.50 -17.28 8.19
C PHE A 244 19.91 -16.82 8.61
N SER A 245 20.51 -15.98 7.77
CA SER A 245 21.78 -15.32 8.04
C SER A 245 21.65 -13.83 7.73
N LEU A 246 22.30 -12.98 8.54
CA LEU A 246 22.32 -11.53 8.30
C LEU A 246 23.03 -11.17 6.98
N PHE A 247 23.91 -12.04 6.49
CA PHE A 247 24.61 -11.87 5.21
C PHE A 247 23.79 -12.31 3.99
N ASP A 248 22.77 -13.14 4.19
CA ASP A 248 21.93 -13.60 3.08
C ASP A 248 21.01 -12.45 2.62
N PRO A 249 20.71 -12.35 1.30
CA PRO A 249 19.73 -11.40 0.81
C PRO A 249 18.36 -11.68 1.44
N ILE A 250 17.61 -10.61 1.72
CA ILE A 250 16.21 -10.74 2.14
C ILE A 250 15.42 -11.18 0.93
N LEU A 251 14.58 -12.20 1.09
CA LEU A 251 13.63 -12.61 0.05
C LEU A 251 12.25 -12.09 0.41
N ASN A 252 11.52 -11.61 -0.61
CA ASN A 252 10.18 -11.10 -0.41
C ASN A 252 9.18 -12.25 -0.12
N GLY A 253 7.91 -11.89 0.10
CA GLY A 253 6.85 -12.87 0.33
C GLY A 253 6.99 -13.69 1.62
N LYS A 254 6.67 -14.98 1.53
CA LYS A 254 6.56 -15.92 2.66
C LYS A 254 7.84 -16.02 3.50
N ARG A 255 9.00 -15.94 2.84
CA ARG A 255 10.29 -16.07 3.54
C ARG A 255 10.59 -14.86 4.42
N PHE A 256 10.11 -13.68 4.06
CA PHE A 256 10.20 -12.49 4.91
C PHE A 256 9.46 -12.69 6.24
N PHE A 257 8.21 -13.17 6.21
CA PHE A 257 7.45 -13.46 7.44
C PHE A 257 8.16 -14.45 8.36
N LYS A 258 8.74 -15.52 7.79
CA LYS A 258 9.53 -16.49 8.54
C LYS A 258 10.82 -15.90 9.11
N MET A 259 11.47 -14.98 8.39
CA MET A 259 12.67 -14.28 8.84
C MET A 259 12.35 -13.38 10.04
N THR A 260 11.26 -12.62 9.95
CA THR A 260 10.78 -11.75 11.04
C THR A 260 10.47 -12.57 12.28
N GLU A 261 9.73 -13.66 12.15
CA GLU A 261 9.46 -14.58 13.26
C GLU A 261 10.75 -15.18 13.86
N PHE A 262 11.68 -15.61 13.02
CA PHE A 262 12.96 -16.17 13.46
C PHE A 262 13.78 -15.17 14.29
N TYR A 263 14.00 -13.96 13.78
CA TYR A 263 14.81 -12.98 14.51
C TYR A 263 14.07 -12.41 15.72
N SER A 264 12.73 -12.28 15.68
CA SER A 264 11.92 -11.95 16.86
C SER A 264 12.15 -12.92 18.02
N ASN A 265 12.23 -14.22 17.73
CA ASN A 265 12.44 -15.24 18.76
C ASN A 265 13.87 -15.25 19.34
N ILE A 266 14.85 -14.72 18.62
CA ILE A 266 16.24 -14.56 19.10
C ILE A 266 16.41 -13.28 19.92
N TYR A 267 15.51 -12.31 19.69
CA TYR A 267 15.61 -10.93 20.12
C TYR A 267 15.60 -10.65 21.64
N PRO A 268 15.19 -11.52 22.58
CA PRO A 268 15.15 -11.09 23.98
C PRO A 268 16.52 -10.69 24.55
N ASP A 269 17.64 -11.32 24.16
CA ASP A 269 18.97 -11.00 24.75
C ASP A 269 20.21 -11.37 23.88
N LYS A 270 20.07 -12.22 22.86
CA LYS A 270 21.25 -12.86 22.23
C LYS A 270 21.84 -12.13 21.03
N LEU A 271 21.05 -11.34 20.30
CA LEU A 271 21.50 -10.78 19.03
C LEU A 271 22.64 -9.77 19.25
N THR A 272 22.47 -8.86 20.20
CA THR A 272 23.48 -7.86 20.59
C THR A 272 24.79 -8.51 21.07
N GLU A 273 24.70 -9.60 21.84
CA GLU A 273 25.88 -10.33 22.35
C GLU A 273 26.60 -11.12 21.26
N GLU A 274 25.89 -11.70 20.28
CA GLU A 274 26.55 -12.33 19.12
C GLU A 274 27.24 -11.31 18.22
N ILE A 275 26.64 -10.13 18.05
CA ILE A 275 27.23 -9.05 17.23
C ILE A 275 28.49 -8.50 17.91
N LYS A 276 28.49 -8.31 19.23
CA LYS A 276 29.68 -7.93 20.00
C LYS A 276 30.83 -8.94 19.87
N LYS A 277 30.52 -10.23 19.74
CA LYS A 277 31.54 -11.28 19.52
C LYS A 277 32.19 -11.19 18.14
N VAL A 278 31.44 -10.80 17.11
CA VAL A 278 31.94 -10.73 15.72
C VAL A 278 32.59 -9.36 15.44
N TYR A 279 32.14 -8.30 16.09
CA TYR A 279 32.64 -6.93 15.90
C TYR A 279 32.86 -6.21 17.25
N PRO A 280 33.93 -6.54 17.99
CA PRO A 280 34.18 -6.01 19.33
C PRO A 280 34.45 -4.50 19.39
N ASN A 281 34.81 -3.88 18.25
CA ASN A 281 35.14 -2.44 18.17
C ASN A 281 33.97 -1.55 17.72
N LEU A 282 32.76 -2.10 17.60
CA LEU A 282 31.59 -1.35 17.15
C LEU A 282 31.36 -0.08 18.00
N GLU A 283 31.59 -0.14 19.32
CA GLU A 283 31.41 0.99 20.26
C GLU A 283 32.17 2.28 19.91
N HIS A 284 33.32 2.19 19.23
CA HIS A 284 34.09 3.38 18.86
C HIS A 284 33.45 4.22 17.74
N ASN A 285 32.52 3.63 16.97
CA ASN A 285 31.80 4.35 15.92
C ASN A 285 30.47 4.98 16.39
N PHE A 286 30.11 4.86 17.68
CA PHE A 286 28.87 5.43 18.24
C PHE A 286 29.06 6.74 19.02
N ARG A 287 30.27 7.31 19.02
CA ARG A 287 30.53 8.63 19.60
C ARG A 287 31.12 9.56 18.54
N ALA A 288 30.28 10.02 17.61
CA ALA A 288 30.51 11.22 16.82
C ALA A 288 29.16 11.87 16.47
#